data_AF-N9D0A7-F1
#
_entry.id   AF-N9D0A7-F1
#
_cell.length_a   1.000
_cell.length_b   1.000
_cell.length_c   1.000
_cell.angle_alpha   90.00
_cell.angle_beta   90.00
_cell.angle_gamma   90.00
#
_symmetry.space_group_name_H-M   'P 1'
#
loop_
_entity.id
_entity.type
_entity.pdbx_description
1 polymer ?
#
loop_
_entity_poly.entity_id
_entity_poly.type
_entity_poly.pdbx_seq_one_letter_code
_entity_poly.pdbx_strand_id
1 'polypeptide(L)'
;MSQNVSQEIIDLLSKSGIIFTLTVPIPYGTTQINLDKNLVSEYVLDKYLALAKYYGVSKSEYVLWLQQNMSVICCGTTKQGKRCKKTVKDGNHVDIQQWIKMQGLVCELHESELK
;
A
#
# COMPACT_ATOMS: atom_id res chain seq x y z
N MET A 1 -25.43 -7.02 -0.55
CA MET A 1 -25.47 -7.51 -1.94
C MET A 1 -24.14 -8.20 -2.19
N SER A 2 -24.11 -9.52 -2.28
CA SER A 2 -22.92 -10.28 -2.65
C SER A 2 -22.67 -10.05 -4.14
N GLN A 3 -21.58 -9.37 -4.48
CA GLN A 3 -21.13 -9.27 -5.86
C GLN A 3 -20.59 -10.64 -6.27
N ASN A 4 -21.35 -11.38 -7.07
CA ASN A 4 -20.83 -12.56 -7.76
C ASN A 4 -20.08 -12.07 -9.00
N VAL A 5 -18.77 -12.27 -9.01
CA VAL A 5 -17.92 -11.97 -10.15
C VAL A 5 -17.84 -13.22 -11.03
N SER A 6 -18.40 -13.15 -12.24
CA SER A 6 -18.36 -14.27 -13.17
C SER A 6 -16.99 -14.41 -13.82
N GLN A 7 -16.19 -15.37 -13.34
CA GLN A 7 -14.85 -15.65 -13.88
C GLN A 7 -14.88 -15.97 -15.39
N GLU A 8 -15.95 -16.61 -15.86
CA GLU A 8 -16.16 -16.93 -17.28
C GLU A 8 -16.16 -15.68 -18.18
N ILE A 9 -16.76 -14.58 -17.70
CA ILE A 9 -16.81 -13.32 -18.44
C ILE A 9 -15.41 -12.69 -18.48
N ILE A 10 -14.70 -12.67 -17.36
CA ILE A 10 -13.33 -12.12 -17.31
C ILE A 10 -12.39 -12.91 -18.22
N ASP A 11 -12.52 -14.24 -18.25
CA ASP A 11 -11.77 -15.09 -19.16
C ASP A 11 -12.12 -14.82 -20.63
N LEU A 12 -13.40 -14.64 -20.96
CA LEU A 12 -13.83 -14.30 -22.33
C LEU A 12 -13.27 -12.95 -22.79
N LEU A 13 -13.36 -11.92 -21.93
CA LEU A 13 -12.82 -10.59 -22.22
C LEU A 13 -11.30 -10.64 -22.42
N SER A 14 -10.59 -11.33 -21.53
CA SER A 14 -9.12 -11.51 -21.64
C SER A 14 -8.73 -12.23 -22.93
N LYS A 15 -9.43 -13.31 -23.30
CA LYS A 15 -9.22 -14.06 -24.56
C LYS A 15 -9.53 -13.22 -25.80
N SER A 16 -10.39 -12.21 -25.66
CA SER A 16 -10.73 -11.26 -26.73
C SER A 16 -9.70 -10.13 -26.87
N GLY A 17 -8.60 -10.16 -26.10
CA GLY A 17 -7.54 -9.16 -26.13
C GLY A 17 -7.82 -7.92 -25.28
N ILE A 18 -8.86 -7.94 -24.43
CA ILE A 18 -9.16 -6.85 -23.50
C ILE A 18 -8.19 -6.91 -22.33
N ILE A 19 -7.59 -5.75 -22.01
CA ILE A 19 -6.69 -5.58 -20.88
C ILE A 19 -7.43 -4.84 -19.77
N PHE A 20 -7.30 -5.32 -18.54
CA PHE A 20 -7.86 -4.67 -17.36
C PHE A 20 -6.80 -3.75 -16.75
N THR A 21 -7.05 -2.46 -16.75
CA THR A 21 -6.13 -1.46 -16.19
C THR A 21 -6.78 -0.75 -15.01
N LEU A 22 -6.02 -0.56 -13.95
CA LEU A 22 -6.46 0.13 -12.74
C LEU A 22 -5.57 1.34 -12.44
N THR A 23 -6.19 2.46 -12.09
CA THR A 23 -5.49 3.62 -11.55
C THR A 23 -5.30 3.44 -10.04
N VAL A 24 -4.07 3.28 -9.58
CA VAL A 24 -3.70 3.15 -8.16
C VAL A 24 -2.99 4.41 -7.65
N PRO A 25 -3.13 4.74 -6.36
CA PRO A 25 -2.38 5.83 -5.76
C PRO A 25 -0.89 5.45 -5.62
N ILE A 26 -0.02 6.41 -5.88
CA ILE A 26 1.42 6.36 -5.64
C ILE A 26 1.82 7.63 -4.86
N PRO A 27 3.04 7.72 -4.30
CA PRO A 27 3.34 8.78 -3.35
C PRO A 27 3.19 10.22 -3.89
N TYR A 28 3.33 10.40 -5.20
CA TYR A 28 3.20 11.70 -5.86
C TYR A 28 2.07 11.74 -6.90
N GLY A 29 1.01 10.94 -6.72
CA GLY A 29 -0.17 10.99 -7.59
C GLY A 29 -0.78 9.61 -7.80
N THR A 30 -0.97 9.24 -9.07
CA THR A 30 -1.49 7.93 -9.44
C THR A 30 -0.66 7.32 -10.56
N THR A 31 -0.69 5.99 -10.65
CA THR A 31 -0.18 5.25 -11.81
C THR A 31 -1.22 4.26 -12.30
N GLN A 32 -1.03 3.75 -13.50
CA GLN A 32 -1.84 2.67 -14.05
C GLN A 32 -1.10 1.34 -13.91
N ILE A 33 -1.80 0.32 -13.41
CA ILE A 33 -1.32 -1.06 -13.37
C ILE A 33 -2.25 -1.95 -14.18
N ASN A 34 -1.68 -2.95 -14.84
CA ASN A 34 -2.46 -3.97 -15.51
C ASN A 34 -2.77 -5.08 -14.51
N LEU A 35 -4.03 -5.44 -14.38
CA LEU A 35 -4.47 -6.54 -13.54
C LEU A 35 -4.48 -7.82 -14.36
N ASP A 36 -3.94 -8.90 -13.78
CA ASP A 36 -4.23 -10.23 -14.28
C ASP A 36 -5.70 -10.60 -13.99
N LYS A 37 -6.21 -11.56 -14.75
CA LYS A 37 -7.59 -12.02 -14.69
C LYS A 37 -8.03 -12.56 -13.31
N ASN A 38 -7.11 -13.10 -12.51
CA ASN A 38 -7.44 -13.61 -11.18
C ASN A 38 -7.57 -12.43 -10.22
N LEU A 39 -6.67 -11.46 -10.34
CA LEU A 39 -6.62 -10.26 -9.54
C LEU A 39 -7.82 -9.33 -9.80
N VAL A 40 -8.38 -9.33 -11.01
CA VAL A 40 -9.64 -8.60 -11.32
C VAL A 40 -10.78 -9.05 -10.41
N SER A 41 -11.00 -10.37 -10.30
CA SER A 41 -12.06 -10.92 -9.46
C SER A 41 -11.84 -10.63 -7.99
N GLU A 42 -10.61 -10.80 -7.53
CA GLU A 42 -10.24 -10.46 -6.15
C GLU A 42 -10.41 -8.97 -5.86
N TYR A 43 -10.08 -8.09 -6.81
CA TYR A 43 -10.18 -6.65 -6.64
C TYR A 43 -11.62 -6.19 -6.45
N VAL A 44 -12.56 -6.78 -7.20
CA VAL A 44 -14.00 -6.47 -7.08
C VAL A 44 -14.53 -6.89 -5.70
N LEU A 45 -14.05 -8.01 -5.15
CA LEU A 45 -14.44 -8.49 -3.83
C LEU A 45 -13.78 -7.71 -2.68
N ASP A 46 -12.47 -7.47 -2.79
CA ASP A 46 -11.67 -6.77 -1.79
C ASP A 46 -10.47 -6.07 -2.44
N LYS A 47 -10.68 -4.81 -2.83
CA LYS A 47 -9.66 -3.98 -3.48
C LYS A 47 -8.35 -3.89 -2.71
N TYR A 48 -8.38 -3.87 -1.38
CA TYR A 48 -7.18 -3.70 -0.57
C TYR A 48 -6.40 -5.00 -0.48
N LEU A 49 -7.08 -6.13 -0.36
CA LEU A 49 -6.43 -7.44 -0.38
C LEU A 49 -5.78 -7.72 -1.74
N ALA A 50 -6.49 -7.41 -2.84
CA ALA A 50 -5.96 -7.59 -4.19
C ALA A 50 -4.71 -6.71 -4.43
N LEU A 51 -4.78 -5.42 -4.08
CA LEU A 51 -3.62 -4.54 -4.23
C LEU A 51 -2.45 -4.93 -3.30
N ALA A 52 -2.74 -5.40 -2.08
CA ALA A 52 -1.70 -5.92 -1.20
C ALA A 52 -0.97 -7.12 -1.83
N LYS A 53 -1.70 -8.06 -2.44
CA LYS A 53 -1.12 -9.18 -3.19
C LYS A 53 -0.30 -8.70 -4.39
N TYR A 54 -0.79 -7.73 -5.15
CA TYR A 54 -0.05 -7.12 -6.28
C TYR A 54 1.31 -6.57 -5.83
N TYR A 55 1.36 -5.90 -4.68
CA TYR A 55 2.59 -5.36 -4.12
C TYR A 55 3.42 -6.36 -3.30
N GLY A 56 2.94 -7.60 -3.11
CA GLY A 56 3.63 -8.63 -2.32
C GLY A 56 3.66 -8.36 -0.81
N VAL A 57 2.62 -7.72 -0.26
CA VAL A 57 2.53 -7.33 1.16
C VAL A 57 1.23 -7.84 1.79
N SER A 58 1.11 -7.76 3.12
CA SER A 58 -0.16 -8.03 3.80
C SER A 58 -1.19 -6.91 3.56
N LYS A 59 -2.47 -7.25 3.65
CA LYS A 59 -3.57 -6.26 3.56
C LYS A 59 -3.41 -5.14 4.58
N SER A 60 -3.02 -5.47 5.81
CA SER A 60 -2.80 -4.50 6.88
C SER A 60 -1.66 -3.54 6.57
N GLU A 61 -0.56 -4.01 6.00
CA GLU A 61 0.56 -3.15 5.60
C GLU A 61 0.16 -2.20 4.48
N TYR A 62 -0.53 -2.71 3.45
CA TYR A 62 -1.01 -1.88 2.35
C TYR A 62 -1.96 -0.77 2.84
N VAL A 63 -2.92 -1.12 3.69
CA VAL A 63 -3.86 -0.14 4.27
C VAL A 63 -3.13 0.86 5.15
N LEU A 64 -2.20 0.43 6.00
CA LEU A 64 -1.44 1.31 6.87
C LEU A 64 -0.56 2.28 6.08
N TRP A 65 0.11 1.80 5.04
CA TRP A 65 0.91 2.63 4.12
C TRP A 65 0.05 3.75 3.51
N LEU A 66 -1.16 3.45 3.02
CA LEU A 66 -2.08 4.47 2.53
C LEU A 66 -2.55 5.43 3.63
N GLN A 67 -2.89 4.92 4.82
CA GLN A 67 -3.34 5.75 5.95
C GLN A 67 -2.26 6.70 6.44
N GLN A 68 -0.99 6.32 6.33
CA GLN A 68 0.16 7.17 6.66
C GLN A 68 0.55 8.10 5.51
N ASN A 69 -0.32 8.26 4.51
CA ASN A 69 -0.03 9.04 3.30
C ASN A 69 1.31 8.64 2.67
N MET A 70 1.55 7.32 2.61
CA MET A 70 2.75 6.70 2.06
C MET A 70 4.04 7.18 2.72
N SER A 71 3.98 7.53 4.00
CA SER A 71 5.11 8.04 4.76
C SER A 71 5.43 7.13 5.95
N VAL A 72 6.70 7.07 6.33
CA VAL A 72 7.19 6.20 7.41
C VAL A 72 7.21 6.98 8.72
N ILE A 73 6.35 6.59 9.66
CA ILE A 73 6.22 7.27 10.95
C ILE A 73 7.24 6.74 11.95
N CYS A 74 7.86 7.65 12.70
CA CYS A 74 8.86 7.37 13.73
C CYS A 74 8.39 6.30 14.72
N CYS A 75 9.27 5.34 14.98
CA CYS A 75 8.99 4.25 15.90
C CYS A 75 9.16 4.64 17.39
N GLY A 76 9.63 5.85 17.69
CA GLY A 76 9.91 6.32 19.04
C GLY A 76 8.68 6.69 19.86
N THR A 77 8.89 6.88 21.17
CA THR A 77 7.89 7.42 22.10
C THR A 77 8.31 8.81 22.56
N THR A 78 7.34 9.72 22.71
CA THR A 78 7.59 11.05 23.25
C THR A 78 7.88 10.97 24.75
N LYS A 79 8.44 12.04 25.33
CA LYS A 79 8.65 12.17 26.78
C LYS A 79 7.37 12.01 27.61
N GLN A 80 6.20 12.15 26.99
CA GLN A 80 4.88 11.93 27.60
C GLN A 80 4.36 10.49 27.42
N GLY A 81 5.19 9.56 26.94
CA GLY A 81 4.82 8.15 26.71
C GLY A 81 3.93 7.90 25.49
N LYS A 82 3.65 8.92 24.65
CA LYS A 82 2.82 8.77 23.45
C LYS A 82 3.67 8.34 22.25
N ARG A 83 3.08 7.67 21.26
CA ARG A 83 3.76 7.39 19.98
C ARG A 83 4.15 8.67 19.27
N CYS A 84 5.39 8.73 18.77
CA CYS A 84 5.82 9.81 17.90
C CYS A 84 5.02 9.80 16.60
N LYS A 85 4.66 10.98 16.11
CA LYS A 85 3.92 11.16 14.85
C LYS A 85 4.76 11.79 13.74
N LYS A 86 6.03 12.11 14.01
CA LYS A 86 6.93 12.65 12.99
C LYS A 86 7.28 11.57 11.97
N THR A 87 7.42 11.96 10.71
CA THR A 87 8.03 11.12 9.69
C THR A 87 9.52 10.95 10.00
N VAL A 88 10.07 9.77 9.70
CA VAL A 88 11.52 9.55 9.71
C VAL A 88 12.17 10.35 8.58
N LYS A 89 13.49 10.60 8.69
CA LYS A 89 14.24 11.26 7.64
C LYS A 89 14.15 10.44 6.33
N ASP A 90 13.95 11.13 5.22
CA ASP A 90 13.76 10.55 3.88
C ASP A 90 12.57 9.56 3.76
N GLY A 91 11.69 9.51 4.76
CA GLY A 91 10.54 8.61 4.80
C GLY A 91 9.24 9.23 4.31
N ASN A 92 9.27 10.42 3.70
CA ASN A 92 8.05 11.05 3.17
C ASN A 92 7.77 10.51 1.77
N HIS A 93 6.50 10.15 1.52
CA HIS A 93 6.04 9.78 0.18
C HIS A 93 6.92 8.74 -0.52
N VAL A 94 7.12 7.59 0.13
CA VAL A 94 7.93 6.48 -0.40
C VAL A 94 7.05 5.34 -0.91
N ASP A 95 7.55 4.59 -1.89
CA ASP A 95 6.89 3.35 -2.33
C ASP A 95 6.77 2.35 -1.18
N ILE A 96 5.86 1.37 -1.32
CA ILE A 96 5.56 0.45 -0.24
C ILE A 96 6.74 -0.46 0.14
N GLN A 97 7.63 -0.78 -0.79
CA GLN A 97 8.80 -1.63 -0.53
C GLN A 97 9.82 -0.86 0.30
N GLN A 98 10.05 0.41 -0.03
CA GLN A 98 10.87 1.30 0.76
C GLN A 98 10.22 1.58 2.12
N TRP A 99 8.90 1.77 2.18
CA TRP A 99 8.16 1.96 3.42
C TRP A 99 8.34 0.79 4.39
N ILE A 100 8.30 -0.46 3.90
CA ILE A 100 8.57 -1.67 4.70
C ILE A 100 10.00 -1.67 5.22
N LYS A 101 10.99 -1.42 4.36
CA LYS A 101 12.41 -1.42 4.74
C LYS A 101 12.77 -0.40 5.82
N MET A 102 12.02 0.70 5.88
CA MET A 102 12.25 1.79 6.83
C MET A 102 11.44 1.64 8.13
N GLN A 103 10.62 0.59 8.27
CA GLN A 103 9.91 0.35 9.53
C GLN A 103 10.89 0.16 10.69
N GLY A 104 10.53 0.70 11.85
CA GLY A 104 11.39 0.67 13.04
C GLY A 104 12.47 1.76 13.09
N LEU A 105 12.58 2.63 12.08
CA LEU A 105 13.43 3.80 12.15
C LEU A 105 12.81 4.91 13.03
N VAL A 106 13.67 5.81 13.50
CA VAL A 106 13.29 6.97 14.31
C VAL A 106 13.45 8.28 13.52
N CYS A 107 12.75 9.34 13.93
CA CYS A 107 12.95 10.67 13.38
C CYS A 107 14.23 11.31 13.91
N GLU A 108 14.69 12.38 13.25
CA GLU A 108 15.91 13.13 13.60
C GLU A 108 15.98 13.54 15.09
N LEU A 109 14.84 13.89 15.70
CA LEU A 109 14.80 14.30 17.11
C LEU A 109 15.07 13.12 18.04
N HIS A 110 14.52 11.95 17.72
CA HIS A 110 14.74 10.74 18.49
C HIS A 110 16.12 10.15 18.22
N GLU A 111 16.64 10.31 17.00
CA GLU A 111 18.03 9.93 16.69
C GLU A 111 19.03 10.77 17.49
N SER A 112 18.78 12.07 17.68
CA SER A 112 19.64 12.92 18.52
C SER A 112 19.60 12.59 20.02
N GLU A 113 18.55 11.93 20.50
CA GLU A 113 18.43 11.48 21.90
C GLU A 113 19.18 10.16 22.17
N LEU A 114 19.60 9.44 21.12
CA LEU A 114 20.37 8.20 21.20
C LEU A 114 21.89 8.43 21.21
N LYS A 115 22.34 9.67 20.98
CA LYS A 115 23.76 10.08 20.98
C LYS A 115 24.13 10.71 22.31
#